data_AF-A0A3A5UT69-F1
#
_entry.id   AF-A0A3A5UT69-F1
#
_cell.length_a   1.000
_cell.length_b   1.000
_cell.length_c   1.000
_cell.angle_alpha   90.00
_cell.angle_beta   90.00
_cell.angle_gamma   90.00
#
_symmetry.space_group_name_H-M   'P 1'
#
loop_
_entity.id
_entity.type
_entity.pdbx_description
1 polymer ?
#
loop_
_entity_poly.entity_id
_entity_poly.type
_entity_poly.pdbx_seq_one_letter_code
_entity_poly.pdbx_strand_id
1 'polypeptide(L)'
;MRRILVMIILTVFLAPVASAETYLISGKATYADNTPVPLDYVLIECEVGNTQCYQYRGTKAMTDAYGAFTLMLDADSQEDGLEILLTLRGENFSHIIDLESSQTSNQGSVIQDIKLSQYPPPSGVFMGFGCVVVLFVLVFVSVLLRTGRRLTTKQGRMEFVGFKKARQLKCPECDEKVLQHELIKHLIIDHDFEALDAAEITGKVMRRTWSEEE
;
A
#
# COMPACT_ATOMS: atom_id res chain seq x y z
N MET A 1 -49.08 33.34 -35.10
CA MET A 1 -48.12 32.19 -35.20
C MET A 1 -46.98 32.45 -36.19
N ARG A 2 -47.22 32.97 -37.40
CA ARG A 2 -46.18 33.21 -38.43
C ARG A 2 -45.03 34.14 -37.98
N ARG A 3 -45.30 35.19 -37.18
CA ARG A 3 -44.26 36.11 -36.66
C ARG A 3 -43.35 35.47 -35.59
N ILE A 4 -43.87 34.51 -34.83
CA ILE A 4 -43.11 33.82 -33.77
C ILE A 4 -42.14 32.82 -34.40
N LEU A 5 -42.60 32.09 -35.42
CA LEU A 5 -41.76 31.20 -36.23
C LEU A 5 -40.59 31.94 -36.89
N VAL A 6 -40.83 33.13 -37.45
CA VAL A 6 -39.77 33.95 -38.06
C VAL A 6 -38.75 34.43 -37.03
N MET A 7 -39.19 34.85 -35.83
CA MET A 7 -38.27 35.25 -34.76
C MET A 7 -37.41 34.09 -34.27
N ILE A 8 -37.97 32.89 -34.12
CA ILE A 8 -37.23 31.68 -33.70
C ILE A 8 -36.17 31.30 -34.73
N ILE A 9 -36.54 31.30 -36.02
CA ILE A 9 -35.61 31.00 -37.11
C ILE A 9 -34.47 32.03 -37.16
N LEU A 10 -34.78 33.31 -36.97
CA LEU A 10 -33.76 34.37 -36.97
C LEU A 10 -32.79 34.23 -35.78
N THR A 11 -33.29 33.88 -34.59
CA THR A 11 -32.43 33.65 -33.41
C THR A 11 -31.56 32.41 -33.52
N VAL A 12 -32.02 31.35 -34.21
CA VAL A 12 -31.20 30.14 -34.43
C VAL A 12 -30.09 30.41 -35.45
N PHE A 13 -30.32 31.25 -36.46
CA PHE A 13 -29.30 31.62 -37.44
C PHE A 13 -28.26 32.64 -36.94
N LEU A 14 -28.62 33.48 -35.96
CA LEU A 14 -27.69 34.43 -35.34
C LEU A 14 -27.00 33.89 -34.07
N ALA A 15 -27.27 32.64 -33.69
CA ALA A 15 -26.52 32.02 -32.61
C ALA A 15 -25.06 31.86 -33.08
N PRO A 16 -24.07 32.46 -32.38
CA PRO A 16 -22.68 32.21 -32.70
C PRO A 16 -22.41 30.72 -32.48
N VAL A 17 -22.07 30.01 -33.55
CA VAL A 17 -21.44 28.69 -33.47
C VAL A 17 -20.05 28.89 -32.90
N ALA A 18 -19.93 28.89 -31.57
CA ALA A 18 -18.64 28.82 -30.90
C ALA A 18 -18.06 27.43 -31.16
N SER A 19 -17.29 27.31 -32.24
CA SER A 19 -16.48 26.14 -32.52
C SER A 19 -15.19 26.29 -31.74
N ALA A 20 -15.21 25.90 -30.47
CA ALA A 20 -13.97 25.75 -29.71
C ALA A 20 -13.23 24.54 -30.27
N GLU A 21 -12.09 24.79 -30.94
CA GLU A 21 -11.24 23.71 -31.45
C GLU A 21 -10.37 23.20 -30.29
N THR A 22 -10.49 21.90 -30.00
CA THR A 22 -9.72 21.29 -28.92
C THR A 22 -8.35 20.90 -29.46
N TYR A 23 -7.31 21.54 -28.93
CA TYR A 23 -5.92 21.27 -29.27
C TYR A 23 -5.33 20.28 -28.28
N LEU A 24 -4.85 19.15 -28.79
CA LEU A 24 -4.29 18.07 -27.98
C LEU A 24 -2.78 18.00 -28.17
N ILE A 25 -2.03 18.01 -27.06
CA ILE A 25 -0.59 17.74 -27.05
C ILE A 25 -0.37 16.38 -26.40
N SER A 26 0.21 15.44 -27.13
CA SER A 26 0.51 14.10 -26.62
C SER A 26 2.00 13.82 -26.72
N GLY A 27 2.52 12.97 -25.84
CA GLY A 27 3.93 12.59 -25.93
C GLY A 27 4.38 11.71 -24.79
N LYS A 28 5.68 11.43 -24.76
CA LYS A 28 6.32 10.63 -23.72
C LYS A 28 7.37 11.43 -22.97
N ALA A 29 7.25 11.44 -21.65
CA ALA A 29 8.21 12.02 -20.72
C ALA A 29 9.24 10.97 -20.25
N THR A 30 10.52 11.27 -20.44
CA THR A 30 11.64 10.39 -20.09
C THR A 30 12.75 11.13 -19.37
N TYR A 31 13.44 10.47 -18.45
CA TYR A 31 14.69 10.96 -17.84
C TYR A 31 15.85 10.91 -18.83
N ALA A 32 17.02 11.44 -18.43
CA ALA A 32 18.21 11.46 -19.27
C ALA A 32 18.65 10.08 -19.78
N ASP A 33 18.41 9.03 -18.99
CA ASP A 33 18.69 7.62 -19.28
C ASP A 33 17.59 6.90 -20.09
N ASN A 34 16.58 7.65 -20.55
CA ASN A 34 15.39 7.17 -21.26
C ASN A 34 14.44 6.33 -20.41
N THR A 35 14.61 6.28 -19.08
CA THR A 35 13.59 5.72 -18.20
C THR A 35 12.36 6.62 -18.18
N PRO A 36 11.14 6.07 -18.11
CA PRO A 36 9.93 6.88 -18.11
C PRO A 36 9.83 7.72 -16.83
N VAL A 37 9.17 8.88 -16.90
CA VAL A 37 8.78 9.67 -15.72
C VAL A 37 7.35 9.29 -15.31
N PRO A 38 7.15 8.39 -14.34
CA PRO A 38 5.81 7.92 -14.00
C PRO A 38 5.10 8.86 -13.02
N LEU A 39 3.78 8.98 -13.18
CA LEU A 39 2.86 9.55 -12.19
C LEU A 39 3.23 10.97 -11.73
N ASP A 40 3.61 11.83 -12.68
CA ASP A 40 3.99 13.21 -12.40
C ASP A 40 3.22 14.19 -13.30
N TYR A 41 3.17 15.46 -12.90
CA TYR A 41 2.38 16.46 -13.62
C TYR A 41 3.23 17.23 -14.64
N VAL A 42 2.81 17.18 -15.90
CA VAL A 42 3.19 18.15 -16.91
C VAL A 42 2.25 19.35 -16.77
N LEU A 43 2.82 20.53 -16.53
CA LEU A 43 2.12 21.78 -16.28
C LEU A 43 2.36 22.75 -17.43
N ILE A 44 1.44 23.66 -17.67
CA ILE A 44 1.66 24.77 -18.59
C ILE A 44 2.00 26.03 -17.81
N GLU A 45 3.18 26.57 -18.08
CA GLU A 45 3.68 27.86 -17.63
C GLU A 45 3.85 28.80 -18.83
N CYS A 46 4.00 30.09 -18.53
CA CYS A 46 4.11 31.15 -19.52
C CYS A 46 5.35 31.98 -19.24
N GLU A 47 6.01 32.43 -20.29
CA GLU A 47 7.12 33.36 -20.14
C GLU A 47 6.65 34.68 -19.52
N VAL A 48 7.53 35.33 -18.76
CA VAL A 48 7.25 36.59 -18.09
C VAL A 48 6.99 37.67 -19.14
N GLY A 49 5.75 38.16 -19.21
CA GLY A 49 5.35 39.24 -20.12
C GLY A 49 4.46 38.80 -21.29
N ASN A 50 4.27 37.49 -21.51
CA ASN A 50 3.31 37.01 -22.51
C ASN A 50 1.90 36.91 -21.92
N THR A 51 1.07 37.92 -22.19
CA THR A 51 -0.30 37.97 -21.65
C THR A 51 -1.25 36.98 -22.31
N GLN A 52 -0.97 36.55 -23.54
CA GLN A 52 -1.85 35.66 -24.29
C GLN A 52 -1.79 34.22 -23.75
N CYS A 53 -0.64 33.80 -23.23
CA CYS A 53 -0.48 32.47 -22.65
C CYS A 53 -1.21 32.28 -21.30
N TYR A 54 -1.53 33.37 -20.57
CA TYR A 54 -2.06 33.26 -19.20
C TYR A 54 -3.34 32.43 -19.06
N GLN A 55 -4.14 32.32 -20.12
CA GLN A 55 -5.36 31.51 -20.10
C GLN A 55 -5.10 30.01 -19.95
N TYR A 56 -3.94 29.52 -20.40
CA TYR A 56 -3.57 28.11 -20.29
C TYR A 56 -2.82 27.79 -19.00
N ARG A 57 -2.45 28.82 -18.24
CA ARG A 57 -1.67 28.65 -17.02
C ARG A 57 -2.45 27.82 -16.00
N GLY A 58 -1.83 26.73 -15.55
CA GLY A 58 -2.42 25.82 -14.55
C GLY A 58 -3.15 24.62 -15.17
N THR A 59 -3.28 24.55 -16.50
CA THR A 59 -3.60 23.30 -17.18
C THR A 59 -2.51 22.28 -16.88
N LYS A 60 -2.91 21.07 -16.51
CA LYS A 60 -2.01 20.00 -16.11
C LYS A 60 -2.49 18.65 -16.58
N ALA A 61 -1.57 17.79 -16.97
CA ALA A 61 -1.82 16.39 -17.27
C ALA A 61 -0.85 15.52 -16.46
N MET A 62 -1.36 14.41 -15.95
CA MET A 62 -0.55 13.45 -15.22
C MET A 62 0.02 12.43 -16.20
N THR A 63 1.31 12.13 -16.10
CA THR A 63 1.94 11.04 -16.86
C THR A 63 1.48 9.68 -16.33
N ASP A 64 1.30 8.73 -17.23
CA ASP A 64 0.97 7.35 -16.86
C ASP A 64 2.19 6.58 -16.31
N ALA A 65 2.03 5.29 -16.04
CA ALA A 65 3.12 4.44 -15.55
C ALA A 65 4.28 4.26 -16.54
N TYR A 66 4.06 4.59 -17.82
CA TYR A 66 5.03 4.51 -18.91
C TYR A 66 5.56 5.89 -19.35
N GLY A 67 5.17 6.96 -18.63
CA GLY A 67 5.56 8.33 -18.93
C GLY A 67 4.77 8.99 -20.06
N ALA A 68 3.72 8.37 -20.59
CA ALA A 68 2.88 8.98 -21.61
C ALA A 68 1.94 10.02 -20.99
N PHE A 69 1.70 11.13 -21.69
CA PHE A 69 0.77 12.18 -21.28
C PHE A 69 -0.01 12.72 -22.48
N THR A 70 -1.18 13.29 -22.18
CA THR A 70 -1.99 14.06 -23.12
C THR A 70 -2.54 15.29 -22.41
N LEU A 71 -2.17 16.47 -22.89
CA LEU A 71 -2.71 17.77 -22.48
C LEU A 71 -3.80 18.19 -23.45
N MET A 72 -4.86 18.78 -22.93
CA MET A 72 -5.98 19.31 -23.71
C MET A 72 -6.08 20.81 -23.47
N LEU A 73 -6.14 21.56 -24.56
CA LEU A 73 -6.23 23.01 -24.59
C LEU A 73 -7.41 23.42 -25.47
N ASP A 74 -8.12 24.45 -25.07
CA ASP A 74 -9.13 25.10 -25.90
C ASP A 74 -8.43 26.28 -26.59
N ALA A 75 -8.03 26.09 -27.85
CA ALA A 75 -7.26 27.08 -28.60
C ALA A 75 -8.05 27.58 -29.81
N ASP A 76 -8.11 28.90 -29.95
CA ASP A 76 -8.76 29.58 -31.07
C ASP A 76 -7.75 29.90 -32.18
N SER A 77 -8.24 30.19 -33.39
CA SER A 77 -7.40 30.53 -34.55
C SER A 77 -6.52 31.76 -34.39
N GLN A 78 -6.77 32.60 -33.38
CA GLN A 78 -5.92 33.76 -33.04
C GLN A 78 -4.67 33.39 -32.23
N GLU A 79 -4.63 32.16 -31.71
CA GLU A 79 -3.57 31.64 -30.83
C GLU A 79 -2.61 30.70 -31.57
N ASP A 80 -2.82 30.53 -32.87
CA ASP A 80 -1.88 29.83 -33.74
C ASP A 80 -0.53 30.56 -33.78
N GLY A 81 0.54 29.81 -33.53
CA GLY A 81 1.89 30.33 -33.34
C GLY A 81 2.22 30.83 -31.92
N LEU A 82 1.31 30.71 -30.96
CA LEU A 82 1.59 31.09 -29.56
C LEU A 82 2.56 30.09 -28.92
N GLU A 83 3.62 30.62 -28.31
CA GLU A 83 4.57 29.84 -27.53
C GLU A 83 4.11 29.67 -26.07
N ILE A 84 4.06 28.43 -25.61
CA ILE A 84 3.76 28.01 -24.24
C ILE A 84 4.93 27.18 -23.68
N LEU A 85 5.09 27.16 -22.35
CA LEU A 85 6.13 26.38 -21.70
C LEU A 85 5.50 25.18 -20.98
N LEU A 86 5.90 23.97 -21.37
CA LEU A 86 5.58 22.76 -20.63
C LEU A 86 6.61 22.58 -19.51
N THR A 87 6.16 22.54 -18.27
CA THR A 87 7.00 22.36 -17.09
C THR A 87 6.78 20.98 -16.49
N LEU A 88 7.86 20.22 -16.31
CA LEU A 88 7.85 18.91 -15.66
C LEU A 88 9.06 18.81 -14.73
N ARG A 89 8.82 18.51 -13.44
CA ARG A 89 9.88 18.41 -12.41
C ARG A 89 10.77 19.66 -12.28
N GLY A 90 10.27 20.84 -12.68
CA GLY A 90 11.02 22.10 -12.64
C GLY A 90 11.92 22.35 -13.87
N GLU A 91 11.86 21.48 -14.89
CA GLU A 91 12.44 21.75 -16.20
C GLU A 91 11.36 22.27 -17.15
N ASN A 92 11.71 23.24 -17.99
CA ASN A 92 10.79 23.92 -18.91
C ASN A 92 11.12 23.56 -20.37
N PHE A 93 10.08 23.29 -21.15
CA PHE A 93 10.16 22.88 -22.55
C PHE A 93 9.24 23.79 -23.38
N SER A 94 9.79 24.47 -24.39
CA SER A 94 9.00 25.31 -25.29
C SER A 94 8.13 24.45 -26.21
N HIS A 95 6.87 24.85 -26.37
CA HIS A 95 5.91 24.30 -27.33
C HIS A 95 5.21 25.43 -28.05
N ILE A 96 5.06 25.31 -29.36
CA ILE A 96 4.36 26.29 -30.18
C ILE A 96 3.03 25.66 -30.59
N ILE A 97 1.92 26.36 -30.31
CA ILE A 97 0.60 25.94 -30.75
C ILE A 97 0.56 26.07 -32.27
N ASP A 98 0.34 24.94 -32.94
CA ASP A 98 0.24 24.85 -34.41
C ASP A 98 -1.05 24.08 -34.74
N LEU A 99 -2.10 24.83 -35.08
CA LEU A 99 -3.43 24.27 -35.34
C LEU A 99 -3.47 23.48 -36.65
N GLU A 100 -2.69 23.89 -37.67
CA GLU A 100 -2.62 23.19 -38.96
C GLU A 100 -2.06 21.78 -38.81
N SER A 101 -1.01 21.64 -38.00
CA SER A 101 -0.38 20.35 -37.71
C SER A 101 -1.31 19.40 -36.95
N SER A 102 -2.11 19.94 -36.02
CA SER A 102 -3.12 19.18 -35.27
C SER A 102 -4.20 18.62 -36.20
N GLN A 103 -4.73 19.46 -37.11
CA GLN A 103 -5.77 19.06 -38.08
C GLN A 103 -5.27 18.05 -39.11
N THR A 104 -4.00 18.15 -39.50
CA THR A 104 -3.37 17.23 -40.47
C THR A 104 -2.98 15.89 -39.83
N SER A 105 -2.78 15.87 -38.52
CA SER A 105 -2.43 14.65 -37.80
C SER A 105 -3.59 13.65 -37.83
N ASN A 106 -3.30 12.38 -38.15
CA ASN A 106 -4.29 11.30 -38.15
C ASN A 106 -4.93 11.06 -36.77
N GLN A 107 -4.33 11.59 -35.70
CA GLN A 107 -4.74 11.40 -34.31
C GLN A 107 -5.38 12.66 -33.69
N GLY A 108 -5.47 13.78 -34.43
CA GLY A 108 -5.96 15.05 -33.89
C GLY A 108 -5.14 15.56 -32.70
N SER A 109 -3.84 15.24 -32.65
CA SER A 109 -2.95 15.67 -31.58
C SER A 109 -1.53 15.90 -32.09
N VAL A 110 -0.87 16.89 -31.52
CA VAL A 110 0.52 17.22 -31.81
C VAL A 110 1.43 16.43 -30.88
N ILE A 111 2.40 15.73 -31.46
CA ILE A 111 3.32 14.86 -30.71
C ILE A 111 4.53 15.66 -30.24
N GLN A 112 4.74 15.74 -28.93
CA GLN A 112 5.89 16.36 -28.31
C GLN A 112 6.44 15.49 -27.17
N ASP A 113 7.57 14.81 -27.42
CA ASP A 113 8.26 14.06 -26.39
C ASP A 113 9.10 14.97 -25.50
N ILE A 114 9.10 14.68 -24.19
CA ILE A 114 9.82 15.45 -23.18
C ILE A 114 10.98 14.60 -22.66
N LYS A 115 12.20 15.14 -22.73
CA LYS A 115 13.39 14.50 -22.17
C LYS A 115 14.04 15.38 -21.11
N LEU A 116 13.98 14.93 -19.86
CA LEU A 116 14.56 15.62 -18.73
C LEU A 116 16.09 15.45 -18.71
N SER A 117 16.77 16.47 -18.23
CA SER A 117 18.22 16.47 -17.98
C SER A 117 18.59 15.75 -16.70
N GLN A 118 17.67 15.66 -15.72
CA GLN A 118 17.88 14.91 -14.49
C GLN A 118 17.84 13.38 -14.70
N TYR A 119 18.55 12.65 -13.84
CA TYR A 119 18.48 11.20 -13.73
C TYR A 119 17.33 10.77 -12.79
N PRO A 120 16.77 9.56 -12.95
CA PRO A 120 15.69 9.09 -12.09
C PRO A 120 16.15 9.01 -10.62
N PRO A 121 15.28 9.36 -9.66
CA PRO A 121 15.60 9.18 -8.25
C PRO A 121 15.81 7.68 -7.96
N PRO A 122 16.71 7.33 -7.02
CA PRO A 122 16.95 5.94 -6.66
C PRO A 122 15.65 5.30 -6.16
N SER A 123 15.36 4.09 -6.63
CA SER A 123 14.11 3.40 -6.31
C SER A 123 14.01 3.11 -4.81
N GLY A 124 12.93 3.61 -4.17
CA GLY A 124 12.69 3.46 -2.72
C GLY A 124 12.41 2.03 -2.25
N VAL A 125 12.31 1.07 -3.18
CA VAL A 125 12.04 -0.35 -2.88
C VAL A 125 13.12 -0.96 -1.98
N PHE A 126 14.38 -0.56 -2.14
CA PHE A 126 15.46 -1.09 -1.32
C PHE A 126 15.38 -0.69 0.16
N MET A 127 14.77 0.45 0.47
CA MET A 127 14.71 0.95 1.85
C MET A 127 13.63 0.25 2.69
N GLY A 128 12.50 -0.12 2.07
CA GLY A 128 11.40 -0.81 2.76
C GLY A 128 11.70 -2.28 3.07
N PHE A 129 12.29 -3.01 2.11
CA PHE A 129 12.63 -4.43 2.30
C PHE A 129 13.72 -4.62 3.36
N GLY A 130 14.69 -3.70 3.46
CA GLY A 130 15.75 -3.78 4.46
C GLY A 130 15.22 -3.81 5.89
N CYS A 131 14.23 -2.95 6.22
CA CYS A 131 13.69 -2.88 7.58
C CYS A 131 12.95 -4.16 7.98
N VAL A 132 12.11 -4.69 7.08
CA VAL A 132 11.36 -5.92 7.35
C VAL A 132 12.30 -7.12 7.52
N VAL A 133 13.30 -7.26 6.65
CA VAL A 133 14.28 -8.36 6.75
C VAL A 133 15.06 -8.29 8.06
N VAL A 134 15.51 -7.10 8.47
CA VAL A 134 16.24 -6.92 9.75
C VAL A 134 15.36 -7.33 10.95
N LEU A 135 14.09 -6.92 10.99
CA LEU A 135 13.17 -7.31 12.05
C LEU A 135 12.95 -8.82 12.10
N PHE A 136 12.76 -9.46 10.94
CA PHE A 136 12.62 -10.92 10.86
C PHE A 136 13.87 -11.64 11.39
N VAL A 137 15.06 -11.19 11.03
CA VAL A 137 16.32 -11.78 11.51
C VAL A 137 16.45 -11.63 13.03
N LEU A 138 16.14 -10.46 13.60
CA LEU A 138 16.22 -10.24 15.04
C LEU A 138 15.24 -11.13 15.82
N VAL A 139 13.99 -11.25 15.35
CA VAL A 139 12.98 -12.12 15.96
C VAL A 139 13.43 -13.59 15.86
N PHE A 140 13.94 -14.01 14.71
CA PHE A 140 14.40 -15.38 14.50
C PHE A 140 15.56 -15.74 15.43
N VAL A 141 16.58 -14.88 15.55
CA VAL A 141 17.70 -15.07 16.47
C VAL A 141 17.21 -15.11 17.92
N SER A 142 16.27 -14.24 18.31
CA SER A 142 15.68 -14.24 19.65
C SER A 142 14.98 -15.56 19.97
N VAL A 143 14.20 -16.10 19.03
CA VAL A 143 13.53 -17.40 19.17
C VAL A 143 14.55 -18.54 19.24
N LEU A 144 15.59 -18.56 18.41
CA LEU A 144 16.64 -19.57 18.47
C LEU A 144 17.39 -19.55 19.81
N LEU A 145 17.76 -18.38 20.31
CA LEU A 145 18.44 -18.25 21.61
C LEU A 145 17.52 -18.70 22.76
N ARG A 146 16.24 -18.31 22.73
CA ARG A 146 15.24 -18.72 23.74
C ARG A 146 15.01 -20.22 23.72
N THR A 147 14.93 -20.81 22.52
CA THR A 147 14.72 -22.25 22.33
C THR A 147 15.95 -23.05 22.74
N GLY A 148 17.14 -22.62 22.32
CA GLY A 148 18.41 -23.21 22.73
C GLY A 148 18.58 -23.23 24.25
N ARG A 149 18.29 -22.12 24.94
CA ARG A 149 18.30 -22.05 26.41
C ARG A 149 17.30 -22.99 27.09
N ARG A 150 16.16 -23.28 26.47
CA ARG A 150 15.20 -24.26 27.02
C ARG A 150 15.70 -25.70 26.83
N LEU A 151 16.26 -26.00 25.66
CA LEU A 151 16.79 -27.33 25.32
C LEU A 151 18.05 -27.72 26.12
N THR A 152 18.81 -26.75 26.63
CA THR A 152 19.99 -27.04 27.47
C THR A 152 19.61 -27.60 28.85
N THR A 153 18.39 -27.36 29.32
CA THR A 153 17.90 -27.92 30.58
C THR A 153 17.31 -29.30 30.37
N LYS A 154 17.57 -30.26 31.27
CA LYS A 154 16.97 -31.60 31.20
C LYS A 154 15.44 -31.52 31.19
N GLN A 155 14.85 -30.62 31.97
CA GLN A 155 13.40 -30.44 32.05
C GLN A 155 12.82 -29.84 30.75
N GLY A 156 13.43 -28.79 30.19
CA GLY A 156 12.98 -28.19 28.93
C GLY A 156 13.18 -29.12 27.72
N ARG A 157 14.21 -29.97 27.74
CA ARG A 157 14.36 -31.05 26.75
C ARG A 157 13.23 -32.07 26.85
N MET A 158 12.89 -32.53 28.05
CA MET A 158 11.78 -33.47 28.26
C MET A 158 10.44 -32.87 27.84
N GLU A 159 10.20 -31.58 28.13
CA GLU A 159 9.02 -30.84 27.68
C GLU A 159 8.94 -30.73 26.15
N PHE A 160 10.06 -30.53 25.46
CA PHE A 160 10.12 -30.45 23.99
C PHE A 160 9.81 -31.80 23.31
N VAL A 161 10.14 -32.93 23.94
CA VAL A 161 9.75 -34.27 23.48
C VAL A 161 8.30 -34.61 23.89
N GLY A 162 7.60 -33.71 24.58
CA GLY A 162 6.21 -33.89 25.00
C GLY A 162 6.03 -34.64 26.33
N PHE A 163 7.10 -34.86 27.09
CA PHE A 163 7.01 -35.49 28.41
C PHE A 163 6.45 -34.49 29.43
N LYS A 164 5.21 -34.72 29.87
CA LYS A 164 4.61 -34.00 30.99
C LYS A 164 4.91 -34.75 32.28
N LYS A 165 5.65 -34.12 33.20
CA LYS A 165 5.86 -34.67 34.56
C LYS A 165 4.49 -34.86 35.22
N ALA A 166 4.21 -36.08 35.72
CA ALA A 166 3.00 -36.34 36.49
C ALA A 166 2.94 -35.38 37.70
N ARG A 167 1.77 -34.77 37.93
CA ARG A 167 1.58 -33.85 39.05
C ARG A 167 1.80 -34.60 40.36
N GLN A 168 2.43 -33.96 41.33
CA GLN A 168 2.53 -34.46 42.69
C GLN A 168 1.37 -33.88 43.50
N LEU A 169 0.62 -34.73 44.19
CA LEU A 169 -0.47 -34.36 45.07
C LEU A 169 -0.03 -34.61 46.51
N LYS A 170 -0.55 -33.81 47.44
CA LYS A 170 -0.36 -34.03 48.88
C LYS A 170 -1.39 -35.04 49.36
N CYS A 171 -0.96 -36.05 50.11
CA CYS A 171 -1.86 -36.95 50.81
C CYS A 171 -2.59 -36.17 51.93
N PRO A 172 -3.92 -36.27 52.05
CA PRO A 172 -4.66 -35.57 53.10
C PRO A 172 -4.41 -36.12 54.52
N GLU A 173 -3.86 -37.33 54.64
CA GLU A 173 -3.68 -38.01 55.93
C GLU A 173 -2.25 -37.88 56.49
N CYS A 174 -1.22 -38.04 55.66
CA CYS A 174 0.19 -37.93 56.08
C CYS A 174 0.94 -36.68 55.56
N ASP A 175 0.30 -35.83 54.75
CA ASP A 175 0.88 -34.68 54.04
C ASP A 175 2.12 -35.00 53.16
N GLU A 176 2.34 -36.28 52.83
CA GLU A 176 3.40 -36.71 51.92
C GLU A 176 3.06 -36.33 50.46
N LYS A 177 4.09 -35.99 49.68
CA LYS A 177 3.95 -35.66 48.25
C LYS A 177 4.06 -36.93 47.40
N VAL A 178 2.91 -37.44 46.98
CA VAL A 178 2.80 -38.65 46.17
C VAL A 178 2.47 -38.30 44.71
N LEU A 179 2.89 -39.12 43.75
CA LEU A 179 2.52 -38.93 42.35
C LEU A 179 1.01 -39.10 42.17
N GLN A 180 0.39 -38.27 41.33
CA GLN A 180 -1.06 -38.26 41.12
C GLN A 180 -1.64 -39.64 40.81
N HIS A 181 -0.94 -40.48 40.07
CA HIS A 181 -1.39 -41.83 39.70
C HIS A 181 -1.14 -42.88 40.80
N GLU A 182 -0.32 -42.58 41.80
CA GLU A 182 0.00 -43.47 42.92
C GLU A 182 -0.78 -43.13 44.19
N LEU A 183 -1.48 -41.99 44.24
CA LEU A 183 -2.20 -41.53 45.44
C LEU A 183 -3.24 -42.54 45.95
N ILE A 184 -4.00 -43.19 45.05
CA ILE A 184 -4.97 -44.22 45.44
C ILE A 184 -4.26 -45.42 46.08
N LYS A 185 -3.14 -45.84 45.50
CA LYS A 185 -2.35 -46.97 46.03
C LYS A 185 -1.77 -46.63 47.41
N HIS A 186 -1.27 -45.42 47.58
CA HIS A 186 -0.75 -44.94 48.86
C HIS A 186 -1.85 -44.93 49.94
N LEU A 187 -3.06 -44.46 49.62
CA LEU A 187 -4.19 -44.47 50.56
C LEU A 187 -4.63 -45.91 50.94
N ILE A 188 -4.60 -46.86 50.00
CA ILE A 188 -5.00 -48.24 50.28
C ILE A 188 -3.94 -48.98 51.11
N ILE A 189 -2.65 -48.79 50.81
CA ILE A 189 -1.57 -49.58 51.42
C ILE A 189 -1.06 -48.95 52.71
N ASP A 190 -0.85 -47.63 52.73
CA ASP A 190 -0.20 -46.96 53.85
C ASP A 190 -1.22 -46.40 54.87
N HIS A 191 -2.49 -46.28 54.47
CA HIS A 191 -3.58 -45.76 55.30
C HIS A 191 -4.78 -46.71 55.44
N ASP A 192 -4.69 -47.95 54.93
CA ASP A 192 -5.71 -49.01 55.03
C ASP A 192 -7.14 -48.57 54.63
N PHE A 193 -7.29 -47.65 53.68
CA PHE A 193 -8.60 -47.27 53.15
C PHE A 193 -9.19 -48.36 52.25
N GLU A 194 -10.52 -48.52 52.31
CA GLU A 194 -11.23 -49.32 51.32
C GLU A 194 -11.10 -48.68 49.92
N ALA A 195 -11.02 -49.51 48.88
CA ALA A 195 -10.70 -49.06 47.52
C ALA A 195 -11.68 -47.98 46.99
N LEU A 196 -12.95 -48.03 47.38
CA LEU A 196 -13.96 -47.04 47.00
C LEU A 196 -13.72 -45.69 47.71
N ASP A 197 -13.42 -45.73 49.00
CA ASP A 197 -13.17 -44.53 49.81
C ASP A 197 -11.88 -43.84 49.38
N ALA A 198 -10.82 -44.61 49.10
CA ALA A 198 -9.56 -44.10 48.57
C ALA A 198 -9.74 -43.40 47.22
N ALA A 199 -10.62 -43.92 46.36
CA ALA A 199 -10.95 -43.31 45.08
C ALA A 199 -11.75 -42.00 45.24
N GLU A 200 -12.70 -41.94 46.18
CA GLU A 200 -13.47 -40.73 46.46
C GLU A 200 -12.58 -39.60 47.02
N ILE A 201 -11.74 -39.93 48.01
CA ILE A 201 -10.78 -38.98 48.61
C ILE A 201 -9.81 -38.47 47.56
N THR A 202 -9.25 -39.36 46.74
CA THR A 202 -8.37 -38.98 45.64
C THR A 202 -9.10 -38.08 44.64
N GLY A 203 -10.36 -38.37 44.31
CA GLY A 203 -11.19 -37.54 43.45
C GLY A 203 -11.38 -36.12 44.00
N LYS A 204 -11.61 -35.98 45.31
CA LYS A 204 -11.69 -34.67 45.99
C LYS A 204 -10.37 -33.91 45.91
N VAL A 205 -9.24 -34.56 46.18
CA VAL A 205 -7.91 -33.93 46.10
C VAL A 205 -7.56 -33.53 44.67
N MET A 206 -7.90 -34.36 43.67
CA MET A 206 -7.68 -34.03 42.26
C MET A 206 -8.56 -32.88 41.78
N ARG A 207 -9.82 -32.81 42.22
CA ARG A 207 -10.77 -31.74 41.86
C ARG A 207 -10.25 -30.36 42.27
N ARG A 208 -9.68 -30.25 43.48
CA ARG A 208 -9.01 -29.02 43.97
C ARG A 208 -7.87 -28.51 43.08
N THR A 209 -7.34 -29.33 42.17
CA THR A 209 -6.28 -28.89 41.24
C THR A 209 -6.79 -28.26 39.95
N TRP A 210 -8.11 -28.24 39.70
CA TRP A 210 -8.72 -27.65 38.50
C TRP A 210 -10.01 -26.84 38.76
N SER A 211 -10.65 -26.97 39.93
CA SER A 211 -11.76 -26.11 40.35
C SER A 211 -11.37 -25.25 41.55
N GLU A 212 -11.74 -23.97 41.53
CA GLU A 212 -11.57 -23.02 42.65
C GLU A 212 -12.71 -23.12 43.69
N GLU A 213 -13.67 -24.02 43.48
CA GLU A 213 -14.76 -24.28 44.42
C GLU A 213 -14.27 -25.25 45.52
N GLU A 214 -14.36 -24.78 46.78
CA GLU A 214 -14.06 -25.53 48.02
C GLU A 214 -14.95 -26.78 48.21
#